data_AF-A0A512HBR9-F1
#
_entry.id   AF-A0A512HBR9-F1
#
_cell.length_a   1.000
_cell.length_b   1.000
_cell.length_c   1.000
_cell.angle_alpha   90.00
_cell.angle_beta   90.00
_cell.angle_gamma   90.00
#
_symmetry.space_group_name_H-M   'P 1'
#
loop_
_entity.id
_entity.type
_entity.pdbx_description
1 polymer ?
#
loop_
_entity_poly.entity_id
_entity_poly.type
_entity_poly.pdbx_seq_one_letter_code
_entity_poly.pdbx_strand_id
1 'polypeptide(L)'
;MTSDTQSAVIAFLSRPETHGLPPGTPVEVIRTHISVLFLAGERVFKIKRAVVLPYVDHTRLAARAACCQRELALNTPAAPDLYLGVVAITQEPDGTLALDGAGRKVEWAVVMRRFDQEAQLDHLAAAGTLDRHHMCDLAEAIHAAHGRAQPCAERADWLDRTVENNLESLAEQEAVLGAAAVAEVADALTQGARRLRPLLRQRARHGFVRRCHGDLHLGNLVMWHGRPTLFDAIDFNDLFVEIDVLYDLAFVLMDLCARSQRRLASILFNHYMEYAGDTAGLAALPLFLALRATIRAFVAATAASAQTDPDQVRRHQEEAHAYLARAVAFLKPPAPRLVAVGGLSGSGKSRLAREVAPALGAAPGALVLRTDVLRKRLMGLTPYQPLGPEGYTPEVHIRTYALLAAEARTALAAGHGVVLDGVHARPGEREAAEALAQAAQVPFSGLWVYTPVQVAVERIETRVRNPSDVTPEVRANQEKFDLGAVTWTRIDSSGSKDATVKAGLAALGVEAPDGPAGAACLTESC
;
A
#
# COMPACT_ATOMS: atom_id res chain seq x y z
N MET A 1 38.28 19.61 3.09
CA MET A 1 38.27 19.37 4.56
C MET A 1 37.07 18.54 5.05
N THR A 2 36.07 18.21 4.22
CA THR A 2 34.85 17.48 4.62
C THR A 2 35.00 15.96 4.79
N SER A 3 35.87 15.32 4.00
CA SER A 3 36.06 13.85 4.01
C SER A 3 36.70 13.33 5.31
N ASP A 4 37.67 14.07 5.85
CA ASP A 4 38.46 13.64 7.02
C ASP A 4 37.63 13.70 8.32
N THR A 5 36.82 14.76 8.49
CA THR A 5 35.94 14.91 9.66
C THR A 5 34.87 13.83 9.74
N GLN A 6 34.20 13.50 8.64
CA GLN A 6 33.16 12.46 8.67
C GLN A 6 33.75 11.06 8.88
N SER A 7 34.98 10.81 8.40
CA SER A 7 35.69 9.55 8.65
C SER A 7 36.00 9.35 10.14
N ALA A 8 36.44 10.41 10.84
CA ALA A 8 36.62 10.39 12.29
C ALA A 8 35.31 10.14 13.05
N VAL A 9 34.20 10.76 12.63
CA VAL A 9 32.87 10.53 13.22
C VAL A 9 32.40 9.09 13.00
N ILE A 10 32.58 8.54 11.80
CA ILE A 10 32.23 7.14 11.53
C ILE A 10 33.05 6.20 12.42
N ALA A 11 34.37 6.41 12.52
CA ALA A 11 35.22 5.61 13.40
C ALA A 11 34.82 5.72 14.88
N PHE A 12 34.40 6.91 15.32
CA PHE A 12 33.88 7.14 16.68
C PHE A 12 32.57 6.38 16.93
N LEU A 13 31.59 6.49 16.03
CA LEU A 13 30.31 5.80 16.15
C LEU A 13 30.41 4.28 15.95
N SER A 14 31.46 3.77 15.30
CA SER A 14 31.74 2.33 15.20
C SER A 14 32.26 1.71 16.50
N ARG A 15 32.63 2.50 17.51
CA ARG A 15 33.15 1.99 18.80
C ARG A 15 32.02 1.68 19.77
N PRO A 16 31.99 0.50 20.41
CA PRO A 16 30.94 0.18 21.39
C PRO A 16 30.95 1.13 22.60
N GLU A 17 32.12 1.60 23.03
CA GLU A 17 32.27 2.45 24.21
C GLU A 17 31.57 3.81 24.02
N THR A 18 31.50 4.31 22.78
CA THR A 18 30.75 5.52 22.41
C THR A 18 29.29 5.44 22.82
N HIS A 19 28.73 4.22 22.82
CA HIS A 19 27.33 3.96 23.12
C HIS A 19 27.11 3.46 24.55
N GLY A 20 28.15 3.49 25.40
CA GLY A 20 28.11 2.94 26.75
C GLY A 20 28.08 1.40 26.78
N LEU A 21 28.50 0.74 25.71
CA LEU A 21 28.55 -0.72 25.62
C LEU A 21 29.94 -1.25 26.04
N PRO A 22 30.03 -2.48 26.56
CA PRO A 22 31.32 -3.09 26.91
C PRO A 22 32.25 -3.21 25.70
N PRO A 23 33.58 -3.07 25.88
CA PRO A 23 34.55 -3.33 24.83
C PRO A 23 34.37 -4.72 24.20
N GLY A 24 34.51 -4.80 22.88
CA GLY A 24 34.29 -6.03 22.12
C GLY A 24 32.84 -6.32 21.74
N THR A 25 31.86 -5.53 22.19
CA THR A 25 30.48 -5.61 21.69
C THR A 25 30.45 -5.16 20.22
N PRO A 26 29.88 -5.95 19.29
CA PRO A 26 29.85 -5.56 17.88
C PRO A 26 28.90 -4.37 17.66
N VAL A 27 29.38 -3.36 16.93
CA VAL A 27 28.54 -2.31 16.33
C VAL A 27 28.47 -2.60 14.84
N GLU A 28 27.29 -2.99 14.38
CA GLU A 28 27.07 -3.25 12.96
C GLU A 28 26.88 -1.92 12.22
N VAL A 29 27.55 -1.78 11.07
CA VAL A 29 27.55 -0.54 10.28
C VAL A 29 26.90 -0.80 8.93
N ILE A 30 25.73 -0.22 8.71
CA ILE A 30 24.99 -0.31 7.46
C ILE A 30 25.18 0.99 6.69
N ARG A 31 25.56 0.91 5.41
CA ARG A 31 25.75 2.08 4.54
C ARG A 31 24.69 2.09 3.47
N THR A 32 23.96 3.20 3.37
CA THR A 32 23.03 3.46 2.26
C THR A 32 23.64 4.51 1.32
N HIS A 33 22.91 4.87 0.26
CA HIS A 33 23.36 5.89 -0.69
C HIS A 33 23.58 7.26 -0.02
N ILE A 34 22.77 7.59 1.00
CA ILE A 34 22.80 8.92 1.65
C ILE A 34 23.00 8.88 3.16
N SER A 35 23.07 7.71 3.80
CA SER A 35 23.21 7.57 5.25
C SER A 35 24.19 6.48 5.67
N VAL A 36 24.65 6.56 6.92
CA VAL A 36 25.37 5.48 7.61
C VAL A 36 24.64 5.22 8.93
N LEU A 37 24.27 3.97 9.17
CA LEU A 37 23.57 3.52 10.37
C LEU A 37 24.53 2.69 11.22
N PHE A 38 24.52 2.93 12.53
CA PHE A 38 25.30 2.22 13.54
C PHE A 38 24.33 1.52 14.49
N LEU A 39 24.24 0.20 14.40
CA LEU A 39 23.38 -0.63 15.23
C LEU A 39 24.19 -1.02 16.48
N ALA A 40 23.92 -0.34 17.59
CA ALA A 40 24.67 -0.43 18.84
C ALA A 40 23.72 -0.81 19.99
N GLY A 41 23.75 -2.09 20.39
CA GLY A 41 22.83 -2.63 21.40
C GLY A 41 21.37 -2.45 20.96
N GLU A 42 20.58 -1.79 21.81
CA GLU A 42 19.15 -1.50 21.60
C GLU A 42 18.87 -0.25 20.74
N ARG A 43 19.92 0.43 20.25
CA ARG A 43 19.79 1.71 19.54
C ARG A 43 20.43 1.68 18.17
N VAL A 44 19.93 2.54 17.30
CA VAL A 44 20.50 2.85 15.99
C VAL A 44 20.82 4.33 15.95
N PHE A 45 22.03 4.66 15.51
CA PHE A 45 22.45 6.03 15.22
C PHE A 45 22.58 6.18 13.72
N LYS A 46 21.81 7.08 13.11
CA LYS A 46 21.83 7.32 11.65
C LYS A 46 22.37 8.70 11.37
N ILE A 47 23.54 8.77 10.73
CA ILE A 47 24.11 10.03 10.22
C ILE A 47 23.88 10.13 8.71
N LYS A 48 23.75 11.36 8.20
CA LYS A 48 23.70 11.60 6.75
C LYS A 48 25.12 11.63 6.18
N ARG A 49 25.34 10.99 5.04
CA ARG A 49 26.62 11.01 4.31
C ARG A 49 26.88 12.40 3.75
N ALA A 50 28.12 12.89 3.84
CA ALA A 50 28.53 14.16 3.28
C ALA A 50 28.80 14.01 1.77
N VAL A 51 27.73 13.85 1.00
CA VAL A 51 27.75 13.59 -0.44
C VAL A 51 26.94 14.62 -1.21
N VAL A 52 27.23 14.76 -2.50
CA VAL A 52 26.38 15.42 -3.49
C VAL A 52 25.89 14.36 -4.46
N LEU A 53 24.57 14.25 -4.61
CA LEU A 53 23.87 13.43 -5.59
C LEU A 53 22.88 14.33 -6.35
N PRO A 54 22.34 13.92 -7.51
CA PRO A 54 21.43 14.76 -8.30
C PRO A 54 20.23 15.31 -7.52
N TYR A 55 19.79 14.59 -6.48
CA TYR A 55 18.62 14.93 -5.65
C TYR A 55 18.96 15.39 -4.23
N VAL A 56 20.24 15.47 -3.83
CA VAL A 56 20.62 15.88 -2.47
C VAL A 56 22.03 16.45 -2.37
N ASP A 57 22.18 17.56 -1.63
CA ASP A 57 23.49 18.09 -1.19
C ASP A 57 23.56 18.07 0.34
N HIS A 58 24.32 17.11 0.86
CA HIS A 58 24.57 16.94 2.29
C HIS A 58 26.00 17.32 2.68
N THR A 59 26.74 18.06 1.86
CA THR A 59 28.13 18.45 2.16
C THR A 59 28.23 19.38 3.37
N ARG A 60 27.24 20.26 3.56
CA ARG A 60 27.18 21.21 4.69
C ARG A 60 26.59 20.56 5.94
N LEU A 61 27.22 20.77 7.10
CA LEU A 61 26.74 20.28 8.39
C LEU A 61 25.31 20.75 8.70
N ALA A 62 24.99 22.02 8.41
CA ALA A 62 23.65 22.57 8.63
C ALA A 62 22.57 21.84 7.79
N ALA A 63 22.91 21.40 6.58
CA ALA A 63 21.98 20.63 5.74
C ALA A 63 21.69 19.26 6.37
N ARG A 64 22.73 18.57 6.87
CA ARG A 64 22.59 17.28 7.57
C ARG A 64 21.82 17.41 8.88
N ALA A 65 22.06 18.48 9.65
CA ALA A 65 21.32 18.78 10.87
C ALA A 65 19.81 18.96 10.59
N ALA A 66 19.48 19.79 9.58
CA ALA A 66 18.11 20.03 9.19
C ALA A 66 17.43 18.76 8.66
N CYS A 67 18.17 17.92 7.95
CA CYS A 67 17.69 16.62 7.47
C CYS A 67 17.35 15.68 8.64
N CYS A 68 18.24 15.52 9.62
CA CYS A 68 17.97 14.72 10.82
C CYS A 68 16.72 15.19 11.59
N GLN A 69 16.54 16.50 11.74
CA GLN A 69 15.35 17.06 12.39
C GLN A 69 14.07 16.82 11.59
N ARG A 70 14.15 16.91 10.26
CA ARG A 70 13.02 16.57 9.38
C ARG A 70 12.67 15.09 9.45
N GLU A 71 13.66 14.19 9.42
CA GLU A 71 13.43 12.75 9.55
C GLU A 71 12.65 12.42 10.83
N LEU A 72 13.12 12.97 11.97
CA LEU A 72 12.44 12.80 13.25
C LEU A 72 11.00 13.31 13.18
N ALA A 73 10.79 14.54 12.70
CA ALA A 73 9.46 15.16 12.64
C ALA A 73 8.48 14.40 11.73
N LEU A 74 8.95 13.86 10.60
CA LEU A 74 8.13 13.14 9.63
C LEU A 74 7.71 11.76 10.14
N ASN A 75 8.60 11.05 10.82
CA ASN A 75 8.35 9.67 11.21
C ASN A 75 7.73 9.53 12.60
N THR A 76 7.96 10.47 13.52
CA THR A 76 7.41 10.42 14.90
C THR A 76 5.89 10.23 14.96
N PRO A 77 5.05 10.87 14.12
CA PRO A 77 3.60 10.66 14.19
C PRO A 77 3.13 9.24 13.87
N ALA A 78 3.90 8.48 13.09
CA ALA A 78 3.60 7.08 12.77
C ALA A 78 4.34 6.10 13.70
N ALA A 79 5.54 6.46 14.16
CA ALA A 79 6.43 5.59 14.91
C ALA A 79 7.09 6.32 16.11
N PRO A 80 6.29 6.84 17.07
CA PRO A 80 6.79 7.71 18.14
C PRO A 80 7.77 7.00 19.07
N ASP A 81 7.58 5.69 19.32
CA ASP A 81 8.47 4.91 20.18
C ASP A 81 9.74 4.45 19.46
N LEU A 82 9.73 4.44 18.11
CA LEU A 82 10.86 4.03 17.29
C LEU A 82 11.89 5.15 17.14
N TYR A 83 11.44 6.40 16.97
CA TYR A 83 12.32 7.56 16.83
C TYR A 83 12.53 8.27 18.17
N LEU A 84 13.73 8.17 18.73
CA LEU A 84 14.04 8.64 20.08
C LEU A 84 14.49 10.10 20.15
N GLY A 85 15.05 10.63 19.06
CA GLY A 85 15.51 12.02 19.00
C GLY A 85 16.62 12.25 18.00
N VAL A 86 17.27 13.41 18.11
CA VAL A 86 18.45 13.80 17.32
C VAL A 86 19.53 14.26 18.28
N VAL A 87 20.74 13.71 18.13
CA VAL A 87 21.91 14.02 18.96
C VAL A 87 23.00 14.68 18.12
N ALA A 88 23.76 15.58 18.71
CA ALA A 88 24.95 16.16 18.11
C ALA A 88 26.17 15.29 18.40
N ILE A 89 27.07 15.18 17.43
CA ILE A 89 28.43 14.71 17.66
C ILE A 89 29.30 15.96 17.78
N THR A 90 29.96 16.13 18.92
CA THR A 90 30.82 17.28 19.22
C THR A 90 32.28 16.91 19.22
N GLN A 91 33.13 17.87 18.86
CA GLN A 91 34.56 17.82 19.07
C GLN A 91 34.89 18.72 20.27
N GLU A 92 35.38 18.10 21.34
CA GLU A 92 35.77 18.75 22.58
C GLU A 92 37.08 19.53 22.41
N PRO A 93 37.42 20.45 23.34
CA PRO A 93 38.64 21.27 23.24
C PRO A 93 39.94 20.47 23.15
N ASP A 94 39.97 19.25 23.70
CA ASP A 94 41.10 18.32 23.64
C ASP A 94 41.16 17.51 22.33
N GLY A 95 40.23 17.76 21.40
CA GLY A 95 40.12 17.11 20.11
C GLY A 95 39.36 15.78 20.12
N THR A 96 38.93 15.29 21.29
CA THR A 96 38.12 14.07 21.41
C THR A 96 36.69 14.29 20.90
N LEU A 97 36.02 13.20 20.50
CA LEU A 97 34.63 13.24 20.07
C LEU A 97 33.71 12.76 21.19
N ALA A 98 32.54 13.39 21.31
CA ALA A 98 31.51 13.04 22.29
C ALA A 98 30.11 13.07 21.64
N LEU A 99 29.19 12.28 22.21
CA LEU A 99 27.75 12.38 21.94
C LEU A 99 27.15 13.45 22.86
N ASP A 100 26.50 14.45 22.27
CA ASP A 100 25.91 15.60 22.97
C ASP A 100 26.85 16.28 23.98
N GLY A 101 28.14 16.34 23.65
CA GLY A 101 29.13 17.06 24.46
C GLY A 101 28.98 18.58 24.37
N ALA A 102 29.86 19.29 25.07
CA ALA A 102 29.86 20.76 25.13
C ALA A 102 30.69 21.41 24.01
N GLY A 103 31.46 20.62 23.26
CA GLY A 103 32.36 21.08 22.22
C GLY A 103 31.67 21.57 20.94
N ARG A 104 32.49 21.78 19.90
CA ARG A 104 32.02 22.24 18.60
C ARG A 104 31.27 21.11 17.90
N LYS A 105 30.03 21.35 17.47
CA LYS A 105 29.25 20.38 16.68
C LYS A 105 29.93 20.09 15.35
N VAL A 106 30.17 18.81 15.07
CA VAL A 106 30.83 18.33 13.84
C VAL A 106 29.96 17.38 13.03
N GLU A 107 28.96 16.75 13.64
CA GLU A 107 27.94 15.94 12.94
C GLU A 107 26.63 15.87 13.74
N TRP A 108 25.58 15.34 13.13
CA TRP A 108 24.31 15.01 13.79
C TRP A 108 23.88 13.58 13.46
N ALA A 109 23.22 12.92 14.43
CA ALA A 109 22.63 11.60 14.25
C ALA A 109 21.16 11.59 14.68
N VAL A 110 20.31 10.95 13.88
CA VAL A 110 18.99 10.50 14.34
C VAL A 110 19.20 9.27 15.21
N VAL A 111 18.57 9.24 16.39
CA VAL A 111 18.62 8.10 17.31
C VAL A 111 17.29 7.37 17.25
N MET A 112 17.34 6.07 16.99
CA MET A 112 16.18 5.20 16.88
C MET A 112 16.34 3.99 17.81
N ARG A 113 15.23 3.33 18.16
CA ARG A 113 15.29 1.97 18.70
C ARG A 113 15.69 1.01 17.59
N ARG A 114 16.54 0.04 17.94
CA ARG A 114 16.81 -1.09 17.07
C ARG A 114 15.58 -2.00 17.05
N PHE A 115 15.26 -2.51 15.87
CA PHE A 115 14.30 -3.60 15.70
C PHE A 115 14.98 -4.74 14.94
N ASP A 116 14.40 -5.93 15.04
CA ASP A 116 14.84 -7.09 14.27
C ASP A 116 14.52 -6.88 12.78
N GLN A 117 15.51 -7.01 11.90
CA GLN A 117 15.33 -6.84 10.46
C GLN A 117 14.27 -7.82 9.90
N GLU A 118 14.11 -9.00 10.50
CA GLU A 118 13.06 -9.96 10.14
C GLU A 118 11.63 -9.46 10.41
N ALA A 119 11.48 -8.37 11.17
CA ALA A 119 10.20 -7.71 11.38
C ALA A 119 9.82 -6.76 10.22
N GLN A 120 10.70 -6.50 9.25
CA GLN A 120 10.36 -5.71 8.07
C GLN A 120 9.32 -6.45 7.21
N LEU A 121 8.38 -5.71 6.63
CA LEU A 121 7.24 -6.33 5.95
C LEU A 121 7.64 -7.04 4.65
N ASP A 122 8.76 -6.70 4.02
CA ASP A 122 9.28 -7.45 2.88
C ASP A 122 9.85 -8.81 3.29
N HIS A 123 10.53 -8.90 4.44
CA HIS A 123 10.97 -10.17 5.02
C HIS A 123 9.78 -11.03 5.45
N LEU A 124 8.77 -10.43 6.12
CA LEU A 124 7.53 -11.14 6.47
C LEU A 124 6.74 -11.60 5.23
N ALA A 125 6.75 -10.82 4.16
CA ALA A 125 6.13 -11.21 2.89
C ALA A 125 6.85 -12.41 2.26
N ALA A 126 8.19 -12.42 2.30
CA ALA A 126 9.00 -13.55 1.82
C ALA A 126 8.80 -14.81 2.66
N ALA A 127 8.64 -14.65 3.99
CA ALA A 127 8.36 -15.74 4.92
C ALA A 127 6.90 -16.24 4.86
N GLY A 128 6.00 -15.55 4.16
CA GLY A 128 4.58 -15.93 4.06
C GLY A 128 3.79 -15.72 5.36
N THR A 129 4.24 -14.84 6.25
CA THR A 129 3.65 -14.60 7.58
C THR A 129 2.72 -13.38 7.62
N LEU A 130 2.66 -12.60 6.54
CA LEU A 130 1.66 -11.54 6.39
C LEU A 130 0.27 -12.13 6.17
N ASP A 131 -0.73 -11.47 6.76
CA ASP A 131 -2.12 -11.91 6.69
C ASP A 131 -3.05 -10.74 6.36
N ARG A 132 -4.35 -11.03 6.31
CA ARG A 132 -5.39 -10.04 6.04
C ARG A 132 -5.45 -8.95 7.10
N HIS A 133 -5.29 -9.28 8.38
CA HIS A 133 -5.39 -8.32 9.47
C HIS A 133 -4.23 -7.32 9.43
N HIS A 134 -3.01 -7.80 9.17
CA HIS A 134 -1.86 -6.94 8.89
C HIS A 134 -2.15 -5.96 7.75
N MET A 135 -2.78 -6.40 6.65
CA MET A 135 -3.12 -5.51 5.54
C MET A 135 -4.23 -4.49 5.90
N CYS A 136 -5.21 -4.88 6.71
CA CYS A 136 -6.21 -3.94 7.21
C CYS A 136 -5.59 -2.87 8.14
N ASP A 137 -4.73 -3.29 9.07
CA ASP A 137 -4.01 -2.36 9.97
C ASP A 137 -3.10 -1.41 9.19
N LEU A 138 -2.41 -1.91 8.18
CA LEU A 138 -1.56 -1.11 7.32
C LEU A 138 -2.37 -0.08 6.51
N ALA A 139 -3.52 -0.47 5.94
CA ALA A 139 -4.39 0.48 5.23
C ALA A 139 -4.90 1.61 6.15
N GLU A 140 -5.24 1.29 7.41
CA GLU A 140 -5.64 2.28 8.41
C GLU A 140 -4.48 3.21 8.76
N ALA A 141 -3.27 2.68 8.96
CA ALA A 141 -2.07 3.47 9.25
C ALA A 141 -1.72 4.42 8.10
N ILE A 142 -1.77 3.93 6.85
CA ILE A 142 -1.52 4.74 5.65
C ILE A 142 -2.59 5.82 5.49
N HIS A 143 -3.87 5.47 5.64
CA HIS A 143 -4.96 6.44 5.55
C HIS A 143 -4.84 7.54 6.62
N ALA A 144 -4.50 7.17 7.85
CA ALA A 144 -4.25 8.14 8.93
C ALA A 144 -3.04 9.03 8.64
N ALA A 145 -1.95 8.48 8.09
CA ALA A 145 -0.78 9.25 7.68
C ALA A 145 -1.14 10.27 6.58
N HIS A 146 -1.84 9.85 5.52
CA HIS A 146 -2.31 10.72 4.46
C HIS A 146 -3.27 11.81 4.97
N GLY A 147 -4.16 11.49 5.90
CA GLY A 147 -5.10 12.44 6.50
C GLY A 147 -4.39 13.56 7.29
N ARG A 148 -3.30 13.22 7.98
CA ARG A 148 -2.46 14.19 8.73
C ARG A 148 -1.51 14.99 7.85
N ALA A 149 -1.13 14.46 6.69
CA ALA A 149 -0.20 15.11 5.77
C ALA A 149 -0.75 16.45 5.24
N GLN A 150 0.12 17.46 5.19
CA GLN A 150 -0.21 18.80 4.70
C GLN A 150 -0.57 18.76 3.21
N PRO A 151 -1.71 19.35 2.78
CA PRO A 151 -2.04 19.51 1.37
C PRO A 151 -1.10 20.48 0.64
N CYS A 152 -0.70 20.13 -0.58
CA CYS A 152 0.21 20.91 -1.43
C CYS A 152 -0.46 21.28 -2.76
N ALA A 153 -1.44 22.19 -2.71
CA ALA A 153 -2.27 22.55 -3.87
C ALA A 153 -1.51 23.21 -5.04
N GLU A 154 -0.36 23.82 -4.77
CA GLU A 154 0.44 24.56 -5.76
C GLU A 154 1.33 23.66 -6.63
N ARG A 155 1.48 22.38 -6.27
CA ARG A 155 2.37 21.42 -6.96
C ARG A 155 1.68 20.73 -8.14
N ALA A 156 1.02 21.47 -9.02
CA ALA A 156 0.32 20.88 -10.16
C ALA A 156 1.25 20.22 -11.21
N ASP A 157 2.56 20.46 -11.13
CA ASP A 157 3.61 19.95 -12.02
C ASP A 157 4.31 18.68 -11.47
N TRP A 158 3.93 18.19 -10.28
CA TRP A 158 4.63 17.10 -9.61
C TRP A 158 4.76 15.84 -10.48
N LEU A 159 3.72 15.49 -11.24
CA LEU A 159 3.73 14.32 -12.10
C LEU A 159 4.69 14.50 -13.27
N ASP A 160 4.66 15.66 -13.94
CA ASP A 160 5.51 15.90 -15.11
C ASP A 160 6.98 15.74 -14.71
N ARG A 161 7.38 16.33 -13.57
CA ARG A 161 8.72 16.15 -13.01
C ARG A 161 9.01 14.71 -12.60
N THR A 162 8.03 14.01 -12.02
CA THR A 162 8.19 12.60 -11.62
C THR A 162 8.45 11.72 -12.84
N VAL A 163 7.69 11.93 -13.91
CA VAL A 163 7.85 11.22 -15.19
C VAL A 163 9.20 11.57 -15.79
N GLU A 164 9.53 12.85 -15.95
CA GLU A 164 10.84 13.31 -16.47
C GLU A 164 12.01 12.64 -15.73
N ASN A 165 12.03 12.71 -14.40
CA ASN A 165 13.06 12.07 -13.57
C ASN A 165 13.13 10.54 -13.78
N ASN A 166 11.98 9.88 -13.94
CA ASN A 166 11.93 8.43 -14.19
C ASN A 166 12.50 8.09 -15.57
N LEU A 167 12.19 8.89 -16.58
CA LEU A 167 12.69 8.69 -17.95
C LEU A 167 14.19 8.90 -18.02
N GLU A 168 14.71 9.96 -17.39
CA GLU A 168 16.15 10.20 -17.28
C GLU A 168 16.86 9.03 -16.58
N SER A 169 16.32 8.57 -15.45
CA SER A 169 16.87 7.44 -14.69
C SER A 169 16.88 6.14 -15.51
N LEU A 170 15.84 5.88 -16.31
CA LEU A 170 15.79 4.71 -17.20
C LEU A 170 16.81 4.81 -18.34
N ALA A 171 16.96 5.98 -18.94
CA ALA A 171 17.89 6.21 -20.03
C ALA A 171 19.35 5.95 -19.60
N GLU A 172 19.70 6.27 -18.36
CA GLU A 172 21.01 5.96 -17.78
C GLU A 172 21.28 4.45 -17.66
N GLN A 173 20.24 3.61 -17.67
CA GLN A 173 20.31 2.17 -17.44
C GLN A 173 20.01 1.33 -18.68
N GLU A 174 20.00 1.92 -19.89
CA GLU A 174 19.73 1.21 -21.15
C GLU A 174 20.64 0.01 -21.40
N ALA A 175 21.89 0.07 -20.93
CA ALA A 175 22.84 -1.04 -21.04
C ALA A 175 22.40 -2.30 -20.28
N VAL A 176 21.69 -2.11 -19.15
CA VAL A 176 21.18 -3.21 -18.32
C VAL A 176 19.77 -3.59 -18.74
N LEU A 177 18.91 -2.60 -18.98
CA LEU A 177 17.46 -2.80 -19.20
C LEU A 177 17.08 -3.05 -20.67
N GLY A 178 17.98 -2.74 -21.60
CA GLY A 178 17.75 -2.80 -23.04
C GLY A 178 17.04 -1.54 -23.56
N ALA A 179 17.70 -0.84 -24.49
CA ALA A 179 17.21 0.43 -25.07
C ALA A 179 15.78 0.34 -25.66
N ALA A 180 15.44 -0.77 -26.33
CA ALA A 180 14.10 -0.95 -26.90
C ALA A 180 13.00 -1.04 -25.82
N ALA A 181 13.28 -1.74 -24.72
CA ALA A 181 12.32 -1.87 -23.61
C ALA A 181 12.18 -0.56 -22.84
N VAL A 182 13.29 0.15 -22.64
CA VAL A 182 13.29 1.50 -22.05
C VAL A 182 12.46 2.46 -22.90
N ALA A 183 12.64 2.48 -24.23
CA ALA A 183 11.88 3.31 -25.14
C ALA A 183 10.37 3.00 -25.12
N GLU A 184 9.98 1.72 -25.12
CA GLU A 184 8.56 1.33 -25.03
C GLU A 184 7.90 1.84 -23.75
N VAL A 185 8.57 1.66 -22.60
CA VAL A 185 8.05 2.13 -21.30
C VAL A 185 8.02 3.66 -21.27
N ALA A 186 9.05 4.32 -21.78
CA ALA A 186 9.14 5.77 -21.82
C ALA A 186 7.97 6.40 -22.60
N ASP A 187 7.67 5.86 -23.78
CA ASP A 187 6.56 6.30 -24.61
C ASP A 187 5.22 6.07 -23.90
N ALA A 188 5.02 4.90 -23.30
CA ALA A 188 3.78 4.54 -22.62
C ALA A 188 3.53 5.40 -21.37
N LEU A 189 4.57 5.68 -20.56
CA LEU A 189 4.50 6.58 -19.41
C LEU A 189 4.18 8.01 -19.84
N THR A 190 4.86 8.51 -20.87
CA THR A 190 4.64 9.87 -21.41
C THR A 190 3.21 10.05 -21.92
N GLN A 191 2.70 9.07 -22.68
CA GLN A 191 1.33 9.10 -23.19
C GLN A 191 0.30 9.01 -22.05
N GLY A 192 0.52 8.12 -21.08
CA GLY A 192 -0.34 7.99 -19.90
C GLY A 192 -0.41 9.27 -19.07
N ALA A 193 0.75 9.88 -18.81
CA ALA A 193 0.87 11.15 -18.09
C ALA A 193 0.13 12.29 -18.80
N ARG A 194 0.31 12.42 -20.13
CA ARG A 194 -0.42 13.41 -20.94
C ARG A 194 -1.93 13.23 -20.85
N ARG A 195 -2.42 11.99 -20.96
CA ARG A 195 -3.85 11.66 -20.87
C ARG A 195 -4.45 11.99 -19.50
N LEU A 196 -3.72 11.74 -18.42
CA LEU A 196 -4.21 11.90 -17.05
C LEU A 196 -3.97 13.29 -16.45
N ARG A 197 -3.25 14.18 -17.16
CA ARG A 197 -2.95 15.54 -16.70
C ARG A 197 -4.18 16.33 -16.20
N PRO A 198 -5.35 16.33 -16.87
CA PRO A 198 -6.53 17.03 -16.36
C PRO A 198 -7.02 16.47 -15.02
N LEU A 199 -7.07 15.15 -14.88
CA LEU A 199 -7.47 14.47 -13.64
C LEU A 199 -6.51 14.82 -12.50
N LEU A 200 -5.20 14.77 -12.74
CA LEU A 200 -4.21 15.01 -11.69
C LEU A 200 -4.19 16.47 -11.22
N ARG A 201 -4.41 17.43 -12.12
CA ARG A 201 -4.64 18.83 -11.75
C ARG A 201 -5.89 19.00 -10.90
N GLN A 202 -6.97 18.32 -11.24
CA GLN A 202 -8.18 18.30 -10.41
C GLN A 202 -7.89 17.71 -9.03
N ARG A 203 -7.18 16.58 -8.95
CA ARG A 203 -6.80 15.93 -7.70
C ARG A 203 -5.96 16.84 -6.79
N ALA A 204 -4.99 17.56 -7.34
CA ALA A 204 -4.21 18.56 -6.60
C ALA A 204 -5.12 19.65 -5.97
N ARG A 205 -6.07 20.18 -6.75
CA ARG A 205 -7.05 21.18 -6.27
C ARG A 205 -7.99 20.66 -5.18
N HIS A 206 -8.30 19.37 -5.19
CA HIS A 206 -9.11 18.72 -4.16
C HIS A 206 -8.30 18.24 -2.94
N GLY A 207 -7.00 18.57 -2.87
CA GLY A 207 -6.15 18.26 -1.71
C GLY A 207 -5.71 16.80 -1.63
N PHE A 208 -5.68 16.08 -2.76
CA PHE A 208 -5.11 14.73 -2.84
C PHE A 208 -3.58 14.73 -2.99
N VAL A 209 -3.00 15.84 -3.45
CA VAL A 209 -1.55 16.05 -3.42
C VAL A 209 -1.17 16.57 -2.04
N ARG A 210 -0.35 15.80 -1.33
CA ARG A 210 0.02 16.05 0.05
C ARG A 210 1.49 15.68 0.26
N ARG A 211 2.06 16.14 1.37
CA ARG A 211 3.39 15.73 1.82
C ARG A 211 3.37 14.31 2.42
N CYS A 212 3.33 13.30 1.56
CA CYS A 212 3.20 11.87 1.87
C CYS A 212 4.55 11.23 2.26
N HIS A 213 4.59 9.90 2.40
CA HIS A 213 5.81 9.16 2.77
C HIS A 213 6.90 9.23 1.68
N GLY A 214 6.50 9.16 0.41
CA GLY A 214 7.38 9.26 -0.75
C GLY A 214 8.03 7.93 -1.15
N ASP A 215 8.35 7.08 -0.17
CA ASP A 215 9.02 5.78 -0.38
C ASP A 215 8.31 4.59 0.31
N LEU A 216 6.98 4.53 0.18
CA LEU A 216 6.12 3.59 0.92
C LEU A 216 6.15 2.16 0.34
N HIS A 217 7.32 1.51 0.32
CA HIS A 217 7.46 0.10 -0.06
C HIS A 217 7.61 -0.81 1.17
N LEU A 218 7.54 -2.14 1.02
CA LEU A 218 7.51 -3.08 2.15
C LEU A 218 8.77 -3.02 3.03
N GLY A 219 9.94 -2.75 2.47
CA GLY A 219 11.18 -2.54 3.24
C GLY A 219 11.20 -1.28 4.14
N ASN A 220 10.27 -0.33 3.93
CA ASN A 220 10.09 0.87 4.77
C ASN A 220 8.83 0.75 5.65
N LEU A 221 8.41 -0.49 5.89
CA LEU A 221 7.34 -0.85 6.81
C LEU A 221 7.86 -1.91 7.77
N VAL A 222 7.59 -1.76 9.06
CA VAL A 222 8.03 -2.70 10.09
C VAL A 222 6.87 -3.14 10.97
N MET A 223 6.87 -4.42 11.38
CA MET A 223 5.98 -4.92 12.41
C MET A 223 6.50 -4.47 13.78
N TRP A 224 5.89 -3.43 14.33
CA TRP A 224 6.30 -2.81 15.59
C TRP A 224 5.20 -2.97 16.63
N HIS A 225 5.50 -3.61 17.76
CA HIS A 225 4.52 -3.95 18.81
C HIS A 225 3.24 -4.63 18.26
N GLY A 226 3.42 -5.54 17.29
CA GLY A 226 2.32 -6.27 16.65
C GLY A 226 1.47 -5.43 15.68
N ARG A 227 1.95 -4.25 15.25
CA ARG A 227 1.27 -3.41 14.25
C ARG A 227 2.20 -2.99 13.11
N PRO A 228 1.73 -3.03 11.85
CA PRO A 228 2.44 -2.41 10.73
C PRO A 228 2.66 -0.93 10.98
N THR A 229 3.91 -0.50 10.90
CA THR A 229 4.35 0.86 11.23
C THR A 229 5.21 1.40 10.10
N LEU A 230 4.88 2.62 9.66
CA LEU A 230 5.62 3.34 8.62
C LEU A 230 6.88 3.95 9.23
N PHE A 231 8.03 3.78 8.57
CA PHE A 231 9.29 4.39 8.99
C PHE A 231 10.16 4.71 7.76
N ASP A 232 11.16 5.57 7.96
CA ASP A 232 12.09 6.02 6.92
C ASP A 232 11.42 6.77 5.74
N ALA A 233 10.45 7.64 6.04
CA ALA A 233 9.90 8.58 5.06
C ALA A 233 11.00 9.50 4.48
N ILE A 234 10.90 9.84 3.19
CA ILE A 234 11.89 10.70 2.51
C ILE A 234 11.95 12.08 3.19
N ASP A 235 13.14 12.52 3.58
CA ASP A 235 13.36 13.75 4.37
C ASP A 235 14.23 14.82 3.69
N PHE A 236 14.67 14.54 2.46
CA PHE A 236 15.71 15.32 1.76
C PHE A 236 15.23 16.04 0.48
N ASN A 237 14.07 15.68 -0.10
CA ASN A 237 13.60 16.30 -1.34
C ASN A 237 12.07 16.38 -1.43
N ASP A 238 11.53 17.61 -1.45
CA ASP A 238 10.10 17.86 -1.51
C ASP A 238 9.44 17.41 -2.83
N LEU A 239 10.20 17.22 -3.91
CA LEU A 239 9.68 16.65 -5.16
C LEU A 239 9.20 15.20 -4.99
N PHE A 240 9.77 14.45 -4.05
CA PHE A 240 9.45 13.04 -3.85
C PHE A 240 8.36 12.80 -2.79
N VAL A 241 8.05 13.81 -1.98
CA VAL A 241 7.04 13.69 -0.92
C VAL A 241 5.80 14.53 -1.17
N GLU A 242 5.85 15.61 -1.95
CA GLU A 242 4.66 16.37 -2.35
C GLU A 242 3.99 15.71 -3.55
N ILE A 243 3.33 14.58 -3.27
CA ILE A 243 2.80 13.64 -4.25
C ILE A 243 1.33 13.32 -3.96
N ASP A 244 0.67 12.69 -4.93
CA ASP A 244 -0.69 12.19 -4.74
C ASP A 244 -0.74 11.03 -3.74
N VAL A 245 -1.73 11.02 -2.84
CA VAL A 245 -1.93 9.94 -1.86
C VAL A 245 -2.10 8.55 -2.48
N LEU A 246 -2.69 8.45 -3.68
CA LEU A 246 -2.77 7.17 -4.40
C LEU A 246 -1.43 6.80 -5.04
N TYR A 247 -0.56 7.76 -5.37
CA TYR A 247 0.79 7.50 -5.86
C TYR A 247 1.72 7.00 -4.75
N ASP A 248 1.51 7.47 -3.51
CA ASP A 248 2.19 6.93 -2.33
C ASP A 248 1.71 5.50 -2.03
N LEU A 249 0.40 5.28 -1.96
CA LEU A 249 -0.19 3.94 -1.77
C LEU A 249 0.21 2.96 -2.89
N ALA A 250 0.30 3.42 -4.14
CA ALA A 250 0.66 2.57 -5.27
C ALA A 250 2.02 1.89 -5.08
N PHE A 251 2.92 2.46 -4.27
CA PHE A 251 4.23 1.85 -4.07
C PHE A 251 4.10 0.50 -3.36
N VAL A 252 3.46 0.45 -2.18
CA VAL A 252 3.26 -0.81 -1.44
C VAL A 252 2.37 -1.79 -2.22
N LEU A 253 1.37 -1.30 -2.98
CA LEU A 253 0.54 -2.17 -3.81
C LEU A 253 1.35 -2.84 -4.92
N MET A 254 2.18 -2.07 -5.63
CA MET A 254 3.10 -2.56 -6.65
C MET A 254 4.07 -3.57 -6.03
N ASP A 255 4.64 -3.26 -4.86
CA ASP A 255 5.64 -4.06 -4.17
C ASP A 255 5.09 -5.43 -3.71
N LEU A 256 3.85 -5.46 -3.20
CA LEU A 256 3.12 -6.71 -2.90
C LEU A 256 2.85 -7.52 -4.18
N CYS A 257 2.39 -6.87 -5.25
CA CYS A 257 2.19 -7.55 -6.53
C CYS A 257 3.51 -8.11 -7.09
N ALA A 258 4.62 -7.40 -6.89
CA ALA A 258 5.97 -7.81 -7.29
C ALA A 258 6.42 -9.11 -6.64
N ARG A 259 5.96 -9.36 -5.41
CA ARG A 259 6.27 -10.55 -4.60
C ARG A 259 5.21 -11.65 -4.67
N SER A 260 4.33 -11.61 -5.68
CA SER A 260 3.24 -12.60 -5.82
C SER A 260 2.31 -12.64 -4.60
N GLN A 261 2.06 -11.45 -4.03
CA GLN A 261 1.13 -11.23 -2.92
C GLN A 261 -0.06 -10.39 -3.41
N ARG A 262 -0.58 -10.66 -4.62
CA ARG A 262 -1.65 -9.86 -5.22
C ARG A 262 -2.93 -9.92 -4.39
N ARG A 263 -3.20 -11.05 -3.74
CA ARG A 263 -4.30 -11.19 -2.77
C ARG A 263 -4.18 -10.17 -1.63
N LEU A 264 -3.01 -10.08 -0.99
CA LEU A 264 -2.77 -9.13 0.10
C LEU A 264 -2.83 -7.68 -0.40
N ALA A 265 -2.28 -7.40 -1.59
CA ALA A 265 -2.40 -6.09 -2.23
C ALA A 265 -3.87 -5.67 -2.43
N SER A 266 -4.72 -6.60 -2.88
CA SER A 266 -6.15 -6.35 -3.06
C SER A 266 -6.86 -6.08 -1.74
N ILE A 267 -6.50 -6.78 -0.66
CA ILE A 267 -7.05 -6.54 0.68
C ILE A 267 -6.65 -5.15 1.18
N LEU A 268 -5.36 -4.80 1.09
CA LEU A 268 -4.83 -3.50 1.47
C LEU A 268 -5.55 -2.38 0.70
N PHE A 269 -5.60 -2.50 -0.62
CA PHE A 269 -6.28 -1.54 -1.50
C PHE A 269 -7.74 -1.37 -1.13
N ASN A 270 -8.52 -2.45 -1.05
CA ASN A 270 -9.94 -2.35 -0.78
C ASN A 270 -10.22 -1.77 0.61
N HIS A 271 -9.44 -2.18 1.64
CA HIS A 271 -9.59 -1.60 2.97
C HIS A 271 -9.24 -0.11 3.00
N TYR A 272 -8.20 0.33 2.28
CA TYR A 272 -7.90 1.76 2.14
C TYR A 272 -9.05 2.51 1.46
N MET A 273 -9.63 1.95 0.39
CA MET A 273 -10.74 2.55 -0.35
C MET A 273 -12.03 2.63 0.48
N GLU A 274 -12.25 1.70 1.43
CA GLU A 274 -13.35 1.76 2.39
C GLU A 274 -13.31 3.02 3.28
N TYR A 275 -12.13 3.59 3.52
CA TYR A 275 -11.98 4.88 4.22
C TYR A 275 -11.90 6.07 3.26
N ALA A 276 -11.08 5.94 2.21
CA ALA A 276 -10.77 7.05 1.32
C ALA A 276 -11.91 7.42 0.36
N GLY A 277 -12.66 6.43 -0.15
CA GLY A 277 -13.76 6.67 -1.09
C GLY A 277 -13.37 7.26 -2.44
N ASP A 278 -12.08 7.28 -2.79
CA ASP A 278 -11.54 7.99 -3.96
C ASP A 278 -11.65 7.20 -5.27
N THR A 279 -12.88 6.88 -5.67
CA THR A 279 -13.13 6.06 -6.88
C THR A 279 -12.73 6.76 -8.18
N ALA A 280 -12.79 8.10 -8.21
CA ALA A 280 -12.35 8.89 -9.36
C ALA A 280 -10.82 8.80 -9.60
N GLY A 281 -10.04 8.62 -8.53
CA GLY A 281 -8.59 8.45 -8.62
C GLY A 281 -8.12 7.15 -9.29
N LEU A 282 -8.99 6.15 -9.41
CA LEU A 282 -8.62 4.83 -9.96
C LEU A 282 -8.11 4.89 -11.39
N ALA A 283 -8.53 5.88 -12.19
CA ALA A 283 -8.04 6.08 -13.55
C ALA A 283 -6.52 6.36 -13.59
N ALA A 284 -5.94 6.87 -12.50
CA ALA A 284 -4.51 7.14 -12.38
C ALA A 284 -3.69 5.96 -11.83
N LEU A 285 -4.34 5.00 -11.16
CA LEU A 285 -3.66 3.89 -10.48
C LEU A 285 -2.75 3.06 -11.40
N PRO A 286 -3.14 2.70 -12.65
CA PRO A 286 -2.25 2.00 -13.58
C PRO A 286 -0.94 2.74 -13.86
N LEU A 287 -1.01 4.06 -14.07
CA LEU A 287 0.18 4.89 -14.29
C LEU A 287 1.05 4.96 -13.03
N PHE A 288 0.42 5.08 -11.85
CA PHE A 288 1.14 5.15 -10.59
C PHE A 288 1.88 3.85 -10.27
N LEU A 289 1.24 2.69 -10.46
CA LEU A 289 1.88 1.38 -10.31
C LEU A 289 3.06 1.23 -11.27
N ALA A 290 2.90 1.66 -12.53
CA ALA A 290 3.95 1.59 -13.53
C ALA A 290 5.16 2.46 -13.18
N LEU A 291 4.94 3.71 -12.78
CA LEU A 291 6.01 4.61 -12.33
C LEU A 291 6.76 4.03 -11.11
N ARG A 292 6.05 3.45 -10.14
CA ARG A 292 6.72 2.82 -8.99
C ARG A 292 7.52 1.58 -9.39
N ALA A 293 7.00 0.77 -10.31
CA ALA A 293 7.74 -0.36 -10.87
C ALA A 293 9.00 0.09 -11.63
N THR A 294 8.91 1.18 -12.41
CA THR A 294 10.06 1.80 -13.09
C THR A 294 11.14 2.24 -12.11
N ILE A 295 10.78 2.86 -10.98
CA ILE A 295 11.74 3.22 -9.92
C ILE A 295 12.47 1.97 -9.41
N ARG A 296 11.75 0.87 -9.16
CA ARG A 296 12.39 -0.38 -8.71
C ARG A 296 13.27 -1.02 -9.78
N ALA A 297 12.89 -0.94 -11.05
CA ALA A 297 13.72 -1.39 -12.17
C ALA A 297 15.05 -0.61 -12.20
N PHE A 298 15.00 0.71 -12.07
CA PHE A 298 16.18 1.56 -12.01
C PHE A 298 17.09 1.23 -10.81
N VAL A 299 16.51 1.07 -9.61
CA VAL A 299 17.27 0.73 -8.40
C VAL A 299 17.97 -0.62 -8.55
N ALA A 300 17.28 -1.64 -9.07
CA ALA A 300 17.86 -2.96 -9.30
C ALA A 300 18.96 -2.91 -10.39
N ALA A 301 18.77 -2.17 -11.48
CA ALA A 301 19.79 -1.98 -12.50
C ALA A 301 21.05 -1.28 -11.96
N THR A 302 20.86 -0.23 -11.15
CA THR A 302 21.95 0.47 -10.46
C THR A 302 22.71 -0.45 -9.51
N ALA A 303 21.98 -1.30 -8.76
CA ALA A 303 22.59 -2.30 -7.88
C ALA A 303 23.41 -3.34 -8.66
N ALA A 304 22.94 -3.76 -9.84
CA ALA A 304 23.70 -4.64 -10.72
C ALA A 304 25.01 -3.99 -11.17
N SER A 305 25.00 -2.71 -11.56
CA SER A 305 26.21 -1.98 -11.98
C SER A 305 27.21 -1.73 -10.86
N ALA A 306 26.76 -1.69 -9.61
CA ALA A 306 27.62 -1.47 -8.45
C ALA A 306 28.26 -2.77 -7.90
N GLN A 307 27.88 -3.94 -8.43
CA GLN A 307 28.29 -5.24 -7.93
C GLN A 307 29.41 -5.85 -8.80
N THR A 308 30.29 -6.62 -8.16
CA THR A 308 31.40 -7.33 -8.83
C THR A 308 31.21 -8.85 -8.89
N ASP A 309 30.41 -9.42 -7.98
CA ASP A 309 30.04 -10.83 -8.01
C ASP A 309 29.07 -11.15 -9.18
N PRO A 310 29.46 -11.99 -10.16
CA PRO A 310 28.63 -12.30 -11.33
C PRO A 310 27.24 -12.86 -11.00
N ASP A 311 27.07 -13.62 -9.93
CA ASP A 311 25.77 -14.17 -9.55
C ASP A 311 24.85 -13.08 -9.01
N GLN A 312 25.39 -12.17 -8.22
CA GLN A 312 24.65 -11.02 -7.69
C GLN A 312 24.31 -10.01 -8.80
N VAL A 313 25.23 -9.78 -9.75
CA VAL A 313 24.95 -8.97 -10.95
C VAL A 313 23.75 -9.56 -11.70
N ARG A 314 23.77 -10.87 -12.00
CA ARG A 314 22.69 -11.55 -12.72
C ARG A 314 21.35 -11.41 -12.01
N ARG A 315 21.30 -11.66 -10.70
CA ARG A 315 20.08 -11.54 -9.90
C ARG A 315 19.48 -10.13 -9.96
N HIS A 316 20.30 -9.11 -9.79
CA HIS A 316 19.84 -7.72 -9.87
C HIS A 316 19.39 -7.33 -11.28
N GLN A 317 20.05 -7.85 -12.32
CA GLN A 317 19.58 -7.67 -13.70
C GLN A 317 18.23 -8.34 -13.93
N GLU A 318 18.05 -9.58 -13.50
CA GLU A 318 16.77 -10.30 -13.60
C GLU A 318 15.65 -9.56 -12.86
N GLU A 319 15.93 -9.07 -11.65
CA GLU A 319 15.01 -8.24 -10.87
C GLU A 319 14.65 -6.95 -11.62
N ALA A 320 15.63 -6.26 -12.20
CA ALA A 320 15.43 -5.03 -12.95
C ALA A 320 14.50 -5.23 -14.17
N HIS A 321 14.74 -6.30 -14.95
CA HIS A 321 13.89 -6.67 -16.08
C HIS A 321 12.48 -7.07 -15.64
N ALA A 322 12.35 -7.80 -14.53
CA ALA A 322 11.04 -8.20 -14.00
C ALA A 322 10.20 -6.98 -13.61
N TYR A 323 10.80 -5.97 -12.98
CA TYR A 323 10.10 -4.72 -12.67
C TYR A 323 9.73 -3.92 -13.92
N LEU A 324 10.61 -3.84 -14.92
CA LEU A 324 10.31 -3.15 -16.17
C LEU A 324 9.14 -3.81 -16.92
N ALA A 325 9.13 -5.16 -16.98
CA ALA A 325 8.02 -5.91 -17.56
C ALA A 325 6.70 -5.68 -16.80
N ARG A 326 6.75 -5.58 -15.47
CA ARG A 326 5.57 -5.23 -14.64
C ARG A 326 5.08 -3.81 -14.94
N ALA A 327 5.98 -2.84 -15.15
CA ALA A 327 5.59 -1.48 -15.53
C ALA A 327 4.78 -1.48 -16.83
N VAL A 328 5.24 -2.21 -17.86
CA VAL A 328 4.50 -2.39 -19.12
C VAL A 328 3.14 -3.04 -18.87
N ALA A 329 3.08 -4.10 -18.05
CA ALA A 329 1.84 -4.81 -17.75
C ALA A 329 0.81 -3.90 -17.05
N PHE A 330 1.23 -3.05 -16.11
CA PHE A 330 0.34 -2.10 -15.44
C PHE A 330 -0.24 -1.07 -16.42
N LEU A 331 0.51 -0.66 -17.44
CA LEU A 331 0.03 0.29 -18.45
C LEU A 331 -0.91 -0.33 -19.49
N LYS A 332 -1.05 -1.66 -19.50
CA LYS A 332 -1.95 -2.43 -20.38
C LYS A 332 -2.96 -3.22 -19.54
N PRO A 333 -3.79 -2.56 -18.71
CA PRO A 333 -4.72 -3.27 -17.83
C PRO A 333 -5.78 -4.04 -18.65
N PRO A 334 -6.22 -5.21 -18.16
CA PRO A 334 -7.33 -5.93 -18.79
C PRO A 334 -8.64 -5.14 -18.67
N ALA A 335 -9.58 -5.41 -19.57
CA ALA A 335 -10.89 -4.75 -19.57
C ALA A 335 -11.64 -4.98 -18.23
N PRO A 336 -12.34 -3.96 -17.71
CA PRO A 336 -13.09 -4.09 -16.47
C PRO A 336 -14.32 -5.00 -16.65
N ARG A 337 -14.78 -5.58 -15.55
CA ARG A 337 -16.05 -6.30 -15.46
C ARG A 337 -16.75 -5.98 -14.15
N LEU A 338 -18.06 -6.17 -14.12
CA LEU A 338 -18.87 -6.04 -12.92
C LEU A 338 -19.27 -7.43 -12.41
N VAL A 339 -18.97 -7.71 -11.15
CA VAL A 339 -19.45 -8.88 -10.43
C VAL A 339 -20.38 -8.42 -9.31
N ALA A 340 -21.53 -9.06 -9.15
CA ALA A 340 -22.39 -8.84 -7.98
C ALA A 340 -22.42 -10.10 -7.14
N VAL A 341 -22.15 -9.98 -5.84
CA VAL A 341 -22.17 -11.07 -4.86
C VAL A 341 -23.30 -10.79 -3.88
N GLY A 342 -24.41 -11.49 -4.08
CA GLY A 342 -25.61 -11.46 -3.25
C GLY A 342 -25.67 -12.61 -2.25
N GLY A 343 -26.52 -12.47 -1.24
CA GLY A 343 -26.77 -13.51 -0.24
C GLY A 343 -27.24 -12.94 1.09
N LEU A 344 -27.95 -13.76 1.87
CA LEU A 344 -28.38 -13.37 3.21
C LEU A 344 -27.19 -13.19 4.16
N SER A 345 -27.39 -12.47 5.26
CA SER A 345 -26.31 -12.21 6.22
C SER A 345 -25.74 -13.52 6.78
N GLY A 346 -24.44 -13.55 7.07
CA GLY A 346 -23.76 -14.79 7.50
C GLY A 346 -23.53 -15.84 6.41
N SER A 347 -24.02 -15.63 5.17
CA SER A 347 -23.76 -16.56 4.05
C SER A 347 -22.31 -16.58 3.55
N GLY A 348 -21.44 -15.68 4.03
CA GLY A 348 -20.07 -15.59 3.53
C GLY A 348 -19.90 -14.80 2.23
N LYS A 349 -20.95 -14.12 1.73
CA LYS A 349 -20.87 -13.23 0.55
C LYS A 349 -19.71 -12.23 0.57
N SER A 350 -19.48 -11.55 1.70
CA SER A 350 -18.41 -10.56 1.85
C SER A 350 -17.02 -11.18 1.86
N ARG A 351 -16.91 -12.44 2.31
CA ARG A 351 -15.68 -13.23 2.19
C ARG A 351 -15.45 -13.54 0.71
N LEU A 352 -16.44 -14.13 0.04
CA LEU A 352 -16.30 -14.48 -1.37
C LEU A 352 -15.95 -13.26 -2.25
N ALA A 353 -16.68 -12.15 -2.09
CA ALA A 353 -16.44 -10.91 -2.83
C ALA A 353 -14.99 -10.41 -2.71
N ARG A 354 -14.43 -10.45 -1.50
CA ARG A 354 -13.04 -10.05 -1.23
C ARG A 354 -12.02 -11.04 -1.78
N GLU A 355 -12.30 -12.34 -1.73
CA GLU A 355 -11.35 -13.38 -2.18
C GLU A 355 -11.35 -13.56 -3.70
N VAL A 356 -12.42 -13.21 -4.42
CA VAL A 356 -12.43 -13.20 -5.91
C VAL A 356 -11.87 -11.91 -6.50
N ALA A 357 -11.94 -10.78 -5.79
CA ALA A 357 -11.47 -9.48 -6.28
C ALA A 357 -10.03 -9.47 -6.83
N PRO A 358 -9.03 -10.14 -6.20
CA PRO A 358 -7.66 -10.19 -6.72
C PRO A 358 -7.54 -10.79 -8.13
N ALA A 359 -8.45 -11.69 -8.50
CA ALA A 359 -8.48 -12.37 -9.80
C ALA A 359 -9.15 -11.55 -10.92
N LEU A 360 -9.71 -10.38 -10.59
CA LEU A 360 -10.55 -9.61 -11.50
C LEU A 360 -9.88 -8.29 -11.89
N GLY A 361 -9.76 -8.05 -13.19
CA GLY A 361 -9.34 -6.75 -13.73
C GLY A 361 -7.88 -6.38 -13.47
N ALA A 362 -7.62 -5.08 -13.48
CA ALA A 362 -6.29 -4.49 -13.25
C ALA A 362 -5.75 -4.80 -11.84
N ALA A 363 -4.45 -4.72 -11.66
CA ALA A 363 -3.84 -4.79 -10.34
C ALA A 363 -4.30 -3.62 -9.44
N PRO A 364 -4.45 -3.85 -8.12
CA PRO A 364 -4.23 -5.11 -7.41
C PRO A 364 -5.42 -6.10 -7.50
N GLY A 365 -6.53 -5.68 -8.10
CA GLY A 365 -7.75 -6.45 -8.27
C GLY A 365 -8.96 -5.52 -8.37
N ALA A 366 -10.15 -6.07 -8.51
CA ALA A 366 -11.39 -5.30 -8.56
C ALA A 366 -11.65 -4.54 -7.24
N LEU A 367 -12.31 -3.39 -7.36
CA LEU A 367 -12.82 -2.61 -6.23
C LEU A 367 -14.05 -3.32 -5.65
N VAL A 368 -14.03 -3.63 -4.37
CA VAL A 368 -15.15 -4.24 -3.64
C VAL A 368 -15.95 -3.14 -2.96
N LEU A 369 -17.15 -2.88 -3.46
CA LEU A 369 -18.08 -1.92 -2.89
C LEU A 369 -19.09 -2.63 -2.00
N ARG A 370 -19.04 -2.37 -0.70
CA ARG A 370 -19.81 -3.09 0.32
C ARG A 370 -20.90 -2.21 0.88
N THR A 371 -22.15 -2.63 0.73
CA THR A 371 -23.31 -1.89 1.24
C THR A 371 -23.22 -1.55 2.73
N ASP A 372 -22.70 -2.46 3.56
CA ASP A 372 -22.50 -2.22 5.00
C ASP A 372 -21.50 -1.08 5.28
N VAL A 373 -20.42 -0.98 4.50
CA VAL A 373 -19.43 0.09 4.62
C VAL A 373 -19.97 1.42 4.07
N LEU A 374 -20.60 1.38 2.91
CA LEU A 374 -21.18 2.58 2.29
C LEU A 374 -22.26 3.21 3.16
N ARG A 375 -23.05 2.39 3.86
CA ARG A 375 -24.05 2.84 4.82
C ARG A 375 -23.40 3.58 6.00
N LYS A 376 -22.29 3.06 6.54
CA LYS A 376 -21.52 3.73 7.61
C LYS A 376 -20.89 5.04 7.12
N ARG A 377 -20.31 5.05 5.93
CA ARG A 377 -19.77 6.27 5.30
C ARG A 377 -20.83 7.35 5.10
N LEU A 378 -22.05 7.00 4.68
CA LEU A 378 -23.17 7.94 4.55
C LEU A 378 -23.56 8.61 5.87
N MET A 379 -23.23 7.98 7.00
CA MET A 379 -23.48 8.47 8.35
C MET A 379 -22.24 9.09 8.99
N GLY A 380 -21.13 9.24 8.26
CA GLY A 380 -19.87 9.80 8.78
C GLY A 380 -19.12 8.86 9.72
N LEU A 381 -19.38 7.55 9.66
CA LEU A 381 -18.79 6.54 10.52
C LEU A 381 -17.70 5.74 9.78
N THR A 382 -16.70 5.28 10.53
CA THR A 382 -15.70 4.32 10.04
C THR A 382 -16.30 2.92 9.92
N PRO A 383 -15.69 2.01 9.14
CA PRO A 383 -16.22 0.66 8.91
C PRO A 383 -16.54 -0.12 10.19
N TYR A 384 -15.79 0.08 11.27
CA TYR A 384 -15.95 -0.67 12.53
C TYR A 384 -16.76 0.06 13.61
N GLN A 385 -17.16 1.30 13.38
CA GLN A 385 -18.08 1.99 14.29
C GLN A 385 -19.50 1.40 14.15
N PRO A 386 -20.24 1.20 15.25
CA PRO A 386 -21.62 0.71 15.20
C PRO A 386 -22.53 1.78 14.58
N LEU A 387 -23.43 1.36 13.69
CA LEU A 387 -24.26 2.27 12.89
C LEU A 387 -25.57 2.71 13.57
N GLY A 388 -26.06 1.94 14.54
CA GLY A 388 -27.37 2.16 15.15
C GLY A 388 -28.58 1.85 14.22
N PRO A 389 -29.80 1.77 14.76
CA PRO A 389 -31.01 1.46 13.98
C PRO A 389 -31.36 2.52 12.91
N GLU A 390 -30.98 3.78 13.12
CA GLU A 390 -31.18 4.91 12.19
C GLU A 390 -30.54 4.68 10.83
N GLY A 391 -29.45 3.91 10.76
CA GLY A 391 -28.80 3.57 9.51
C GLY A 391 -29.54 2.49 8.71
N TYR A 392 -30.51 1.78 9.28
CA TYR A 392 -31.23 0.68 8.61
C TYR A 392 -32.63 1.05 8.13
N THR A 393 -32.94 2.35 8.06
CA THR A 393 -34.22 2.84 7.53
C THR A 393 -34.34 2.59 6.02
N PRO A 394 -35.57 2.51 5.47
CA PRO A 394 -35.79 2.40 4.02
C PRO A 394 -35.14 3.53 3.21
N GLU A 395 -35.12 4.75 3.75
CA GLU A 395 -34.47 5.90 3.12
C GLU A 395 -32.94 5.71 3.02
N VAL A 396 -32.29 5.31 4.11
CA VAL A 396 -30.85 5.04 4.12
C VAL A 396 -30.52 3.86 3.20
N HIS A 397 -31.39 2.85 3.11
CA HIS A 397 -31.25 1.75 2.15
C HIS A 397 -31.22 2.26 0.70
N ILE A 398 -32.17 3.11 0.30
CA ILE A 398 -32.22 3.71 -1.04
C ILE A 398 -30.95 4.53 -1.30
N ARG A 399 -30.53 5.38 -0.35
CA ARG A 399 -29.31 6.19 -0.47
C ARG A 399 -28.05 5.34 -0.59
N THR A 400 -27.98 4.23 0.15
CA THR A 400 -26.85 3.29 0.11
C THR A 400 -26.70 2.65 -1.26
N TYR A 401 -27.80 2.15 -1.85
CA TYR A 401 -27.76 1.55 -3.18
C TYR A 401 -27.54 2.58 -4.30
N ALA A 402 -28.02 3.81 -4.13
CA ALA A 402 -27.69 4.91 -5.04
C ALA A 402 -26.19 5.25 -5.02
N LEU A 403 -25.58 5.31 -3.83
CA LEU A 403 -24.14 5.53 -3.68
C LEU A 403 -23.33 4.35 -4.26
N LEU A 404 -23.75 3.11 -3.99
CA LEU A 404 -23.15 1.89 -4.56
C LEU A 404 -23.09 1.97 -6.09
N ALA A 405 -24.22 2.29 -6.73
CA ALA A 405 -24.29 2.42 -8.18
C ALA A 405 -23.45 3.59 -8.70
N ALA A 406 -23.42 4.72 -7.99
CA ALA A 406 -22.61 5.88 -8.37
C ALA A 406 -21.10 5.56 -8.33
N GLU A 407 -20.61 5.01 -7.22
CA GLU A 407 -19.19 4.64 -7.07
C GLU A 407 -18.78 3.54 -8.06
N ALA A 408 -19.67 2.56 -8.32
CA ALA A 408 -19.43 1.54 -9.33
C ALA A 408 -19.34 2.11 -10.74
N ARG A 409 -20.22 3.06 -11.12
CA ARG A 409 -20.12 3.74 -12.43
C ARG A 409 -18.80 4.48 -12.57
N THR A 410 -18.39 5.22 -11.55
CA THR A 410 -17.13 5.98 -11.57
C THR A 410 -15.93 5.04 -11.72
N ALA A 411 -15.88 3.94 -10.97
CA ALA A 411 -14.79 2.96 -11.04
C ALA A 411 -14.74 2.24 -12.39
N LEU A 412 -15.89 1.81 -12.93
CA LEU A 412 -15.97 1.17 -14.25
C LEU A 412 -15.56 2.13 -15.38
N ALA A 413 -16.01 3.39 -15.33
CA ALA A 413 -15.60 4.43 -16.28
C ALA A 413 -14.11 4.77 -16.19
N ALA A 414 -13.50 4.59 -15.01
CA ALA A 414 -12.06 4.69 -14.81
C ALA A 414 -11.28 3.47 -15.34
N GLY A 415 -11.96 2.46 -15.90
CA GLY A 415 -11.35 1.23 -16.42
C GLY A 415 -11.07 0.18 -15.34
N HIS A 416 -11.61 0.34 -14.12
CA HIS A 416 -11.35 -0.56 -13.00
C HIS A 416 -12.49 -1.55 -12.79
N GLY A 417 -12.18 -2.84 -12.58
CA GLY A 417 -13.21 -3.85 -12.29
C GLY A 417 -13.89 -3.60 -10.94
N VAL A 418 -15.14 -4.04 -10.79
CA VAL A 418 -15.93 -3.82 -9.57
C VAL A 418 -16.60 -5.11 -9.10
N VAL A 419 -16.60 -5.33 -7.78
CA VAL A 419 -17.41 -6.35 -7.09
C VAL A 419 -18.40 -5.63 -6.17
N LEU A 420 -19.70 -5.82 -6.39
CA LEU A 420 -20.75 -5.35 -5.49
C LEU A 420 -20.98 -6.40 -4.40
N ASP A 421 -20.83 -6.03 -3.13
CA ASP A 421 -21.15 -6.85 -1.97
C ASP A 421 -22.37 -6.26 -1.25
N GLY A 422 -23.51 -6.88 -1.50
CA GLY A 422 -24.79 -6.51 -0.92
C GLY A 422 -25.64 -7.72 -0.61
N VAL A 423 -26.73 -7.54 0.12
CA VAL A 423 -27.67 -8.64 0.32
C VAL A 423 -28.36 -8.99 -1.01
N HIS A 424 -28.72 -7.97 -1.79
CA HIS A 424 -29.42 -8.11 -3.08
C HIS A 424 -30.68 -8.99 -2.97
N ALA A 425 -31.41 -8.84 -1.87
CA ALA A 425 -32.57 -9.66 -1.55
C ALA A 425 -33.73 -9.40 -2.54
N ARG A 426 -33.92 -8.15 -2.94
CA ARG A 426 -35.05 -7.76 -3.80
C ARG A 426 -34.71 -7.99 -5.27
N PRO A 427 -35.65 -8.51 -6.10
CA PRO A 427 -35.44 -8.65 -7.54
C PRO A 427 -34.92 -7.38 -8.22
N GLY A 428 -35.53 -6.23 -7.92
CA GLY A 428 -35.08 -4.94 -8.47
C GLY A 428 -33.65 -4.53 -8.11
N GLU A 429 -33.10 -4.99 -6.97
CA GLU A 429 -31.69 -4.74 -6.62
C GLU A 429 -30.72 -5.58 -7.47
N ARG A 430 -31.17 -6.75 -7.94
CA ARG A 430 -30.40 -7.62 -8.84
C ARG A 430 -30.47 -7.09 -10.27
N GLU A 431 -31.67 -6.76 -10.74
CA GLU A 431 -31.90 -6.11 -12.04
C GLU A 431 -31.12 -4.79 -12.16
N ALA A 432 -31.05 -3.98 -11.10
CA ALA A 432 -30.26 -2.75 -11.10
C ALA A 432 -28.75 -2.99 -11.27
N ALA A 433 -28.21 -4.08 -10.72
CA ALA A 433 -26.80 -4.44 -10.89
C ALA A 433 -26.52 -4.90 -12.34
N GLU A 434 -27.45 -5.64 -12.95
CA GLU A 434 -27.38 -6.06 -14.35
C GLU A 434 -27.47 -4.85 -15.29
N ALA A 435 -28.44 -3.96 -15.07
CA ALA A 435 -28.61 -2.73 -15.84
C ALA A 435 -27.39 -1.79 -15.72
N LEU A 436 -26.74 -1.76 -14.56
CA LEU A 436 -25.52 -0.99 -14.34
C LEU A 436 -24.37 -1.50 -15.24
N ALA A 437 -24.15 -2.82 -15.31
CA ALA A 437 -23.14 -3.40 -16.21
C ALA A 437 -23.46 -3.13 -17.68
N GLN A 438 -24.73 -3.27 -18.07
CA GLN A 438 -25.18 -2.99 -19.43
C GLN A 438 -24.95 -1.53 -19.81
N ALA A 439 -25.30 -0.59 -18.94
CA ALA A 439 -25.08 0.84 -19.15
C ALA A 439 -23.59 1.20 -19.24
N ALA A 440 -22.74 0.51 -18.47
CA ALA A 440 -21.28 0.66 -18.53
C ALA A 440 -20.63 -0.14 -19.67
N GLN A 441 -21.40 -0.95 -20.41
CA GLN A 441 -20.94 -1.82 -21.49
C GLN A 441 -19.82 -2.79 -21.06
N VAL A 442 -19.91 -3.32 -19.84
CA VAL A 442 -18.95 -4.28 -19.28
C VAL A 442 -19.59 -5.65 -19.07
N PRO A 443 -18.81 -6.75 -19.08
CA PRO A 443 -19.33 -8.07 -18.73
C PRO A 443 -19.89 -8.09 -17.30
N PHE A 444 -21.03 -8.77 -17.12
CA PHE A 444 -21.69 -8.97 -15.83
C PHE A 444 -21.58 -10.43 -15.36
N SER A 445 -21.45 -10.64 -14.05
CA SER A 445 -21.64 -11.95 -13.43
C SER A 445 -22.29 -11.80 -12.05
N GLY A 446 -23.42 -12.47 -11.84
CA GLY A 446 -24.11 -12.52 -10.56
C GLY A 446 -23.85 -13.82 -9.83
N LEU A 447 -23.43 -13.73 -8.56
CA LEU A 447 -23.21 -14.86 -7.66
C LEU A 447 -24.18 -14.75 -6.47
N TRP A 448 -24.92 -15.82 -6.17
CA TRP A 448 -25.79 -15.91 -5.00
C TRP A 448 -25.23 -16.90 -3.99
N VAL A 449 -24.68 -16.39 -2.88
CA VAL A 449 -24.05 -17.19 -1.84
C VAL A 449 -25.05 -17.58 -0.76
N TYR A 450 -25.14 -18.88 -0.45
CA TYR A 450 -26.05 -19.41 0.55
C TYR A 450 -25.37 -20.42 1.49
N THR A 451 -25.97 -20.63 2.65
CA THR A 451 -25.55 -21.59 3.68
C THR A 451 -26.73 -21.88 4.60
N PRO A 452 -26.78 -23.03 5.31
CA PRO A 452 -27.80 -23.30 6.32
C PRO A 452 -27.85 -22.21 7.41
N VAL A 453 -29.04 -21.91 7.93
CA VAL A 453 -29.24 -20.83 8.92
C VAL A 453 -28.38 -21.01 10.16
N GLN A 454 -28.18 -22.24 10.63
CA GLN A 454 -27.36 -22.55 11.81
C GLN A 454 -25.91 -22.11 11.61
N VAL A 455 -25.33 -22.42 10.45
CA VAL A 455 -23.96 -22.01 10.08
C VAL A 455 -23.86 -20.49 9.96
N ALA A 456 -24.90 -19.85 9.42
CA ALA A 456 -24.94 -18.39 9.30
C ALA A 456 -24.96 -17.69 10.68
N VAL A 457 -25.74 -18.22 11.63
CA VAL A 457 -25.84 -17.70 13.00
C VAL A 457 -24.50 -17.85 13.73
N GLU A 458 -23.89 -19.04 13.69
CA GLU A 458 -22.57 -19.29 14.32
C GLU A 458 -21.49 -18.31 13.78
N ARG A 459 -21.49 -18.06 12.47
CA ARG A 459 -20.58 -17.08 11.84
C ARG A 459 -20.86 -15.64 12.28
N ILE A 460 -22.11 -15.30 12.58
CA ILE A 460 -22.48 -13.96 13.06
C ILE A 460 -22.01 -13.75 14.50
N GLU A 461 -22.07 -14.80 15.33
CA GLU A 461 -21.65 -14.75 16.73
C GLU A 461 -20.12 -14.73 16.89
N THR A 462 -19.40 -15.47 16.04
CA THR A 462 -17.94 -15.64 16.15
C THR A 462 -17.12 -14.60 15.41
N ARG A 463 -17.72 -13.79 14.54
CA ARG A 463 -16.97 -12.80 13.74
C ARG A 463 -16.34 -11.72 14.61
N VAL A 464 -15.08 -11.40 14.33
CA VAL A 464 -14.36 -10.27 14.93
C VAL A 464 -14.03 -9.25 13.84
N ARG A 465 -14.02 -7.96 14.19
CA ARG A 465 -13.62 -6.86 13.28
C ARG A 465 -14.38 -6.90 11.95
N ASN A 466 -15.72 -6.86 12.05
CA ASN A 466 -16.63 -6.97 10.91
C ASN A 466 -17.47 -5.68 10.76
N PRO A 467 -17.55 -5.08 9.55
CA PRO A 467 -18.37 -3.89 9.31
C PRO A 467 -19.89 -4.10 9.36
N SER A 468 -20.37 -5.34 9.35
CA SER A 468 -21.81 -5.63 9.37
C SER A 468 -22.33 -5.70 10.80
N ASP A 469 -23.36 -4.91 11.14
CA ASP A 469 -23.94 -4.88 12.50
C ASP A 469 -25.11 -5.88 12.68
N VAL A 470 -25.32 -6.80 11.74
CA VAL A 470 -26.47 -7.74 11.73
C VAL A 470 -26.41 -8.73 12.89
N THR A 471 -27.45 -8.83 13.72
CA THR A 471 -27.55 -9.81 14.81
C THR A 471 -28.12 -11.16 14.35
N PRO A 472 -27.99 -12.25 15.14
CA PRO A 472 -28.68 -13.50 14.88
C PRO A 472 -30.20 -13.35 14.71
N GLU A 473 -30.86 -12.46 15.47
CA GLU A 473 -32.32 -12.26 15.32
C GLU A 473 -32.66 -11.58 13.99
N VAL A 474 -31.86 -10.58 13.58
CA VAL A 474 -32.02 -9.94 12.27
C VAL A 474 -31.82 -10.97 11.15
N ARG A 475 -30.83 -11.86 11.28
CA ARG A 475 -30.61 -12.94 10.32
C ARG A 475 -31.77 -13.93 10.26
N ALA A 476 -32.36 -14.31 11.39
CA ALA A 476 -33.52 -15.19 11.42
C ALA A 476 -34.73 -14.54 10.71
N ASN A 477 -34.90 -13.22 10.85
CA ASN A 477 -35.96 -12.49 10.15
C ASN A 477 -35.75 -12.40 8.64
N GLN A 478 -34.51 -12.46 8.15
CA GLN A 478 -34.22 -12.49 6.72
C GLN A 478 -34.70 -13.77 6.01
N GLU A 479 -34.93 -14.89 6.73
CA GLU A 479 -35.51 -16.11 6.15
C GLU A 479 -36.94 -15.89 5.63
N LYS A 480 -37.62 -14.85 6.13
CA LYS A 480 -38.99 -14.49 5.71
C LYS A 480 -39.01 -13.59 4.47
N PHE A 481 -37.84 -13.23 3.94
CA PHE A 481 -37.79 -12.36 2.76
C PHE A 481 -38.30 -13.12 1.53
N ASP A 482 -39.23 -12.52 0.80
CA ASP A 482 -39.55 -12.96 -0.54
C ASP A 482 -38.40 -12.52 -1.47
N LEU A 483 -37.52 -13.47 -1.77
CA LEU A 483 -36.38 -13.24 -2.65
C LEU A 483 -36.78 -13.19 -4.12
N GLY A 484 -37.99 -13.64 -4.47
CA GLY A 484 -38.37 -13.93 -5.85
C GLY A 484 -37.45 -14.98 -6.51
N ALA A 485 -37.47 -15.03 -7.84
CA ALA A 485 -36.55 -15.89 -8.59
C ALA A 485 -35.11 -15.36 -8.51
N VAL A 486 -34.19 -16.19 -8.02
CA VAL A 486 -32.75 -15.91 -8.02
C VAL A 486 -32.12 -16.56 -9.24
N THR A 487 -31.82 -15.76 -10.26
CA THR A 487 -31.23 -16.18 -11.54
C THR A 487 -29.70 -16.22 -11.52
N TRP A 488 -29.08 -15.66 -10.48
CA TRP A 488 -27.63 -15.64 -10.30
C TRP A 488 -27.06 -17.02 -9.97
N THR A 489 -25.80 -17.27 -10.35
CA THR A 489 -25.12 -18.54 -10.10
C THR A 489 -25.02 -18.81 -8.61
N ARG A 490 -25.59 -19.93 -8.17
CA ARG A 490 -25.67 -20.28 -6.74
C ARG A 490 -24.36 -20.88 -6.25
N ILE A 491 -23.81 -20.33 -5.18
CA ILE A 491 -22.59 -20.81 -4.51
C ILE A 491 -22.95 -21.30 -3.11
N ASP A 492 -22.78 -22.60 -2.85
CA ASP A 492 -22.88 -23.15 -1.49
C ASP A 492 -21.61 -22.83 -0.72
N SER A 493 -21.77 -22.23 0.46
CA SER A 493 -20.68 -21.86 1.37
C SER A 493 -20.72 -22.62 2.69
N SER A 494 -21.49 -23.71 2.77
CA SER A 494 -21.55 -24.58 3.96
C SER A 494 -20.23 -25.31 4.22
N GLY A 495 -19.43 -25.58 3.18
CA GLY A 495 -18.12 -26.21 3.27
C GLY A 495 -16.98 -25.27 3.68
N SER A 496 -15.75 -25.69 3.37
CA SER A 496 -14.54 -24.91 3.68
C SER A 496 -14.48 -23.58 2.91
N LYS A 497 -13.68 -22.65 3.44
CA LYS A 497 -13.42 -21.35 2.80
C LYS A 497 -12.89 -21.55 1.38
N ASP A 498 -11.91 -22.45 1.22
CA ASP A 498 -11.23 -22.73 -0.03
C ASP A 498 -12.17 -23.31 -1.08
N ALA A 499 -13.06 -24.24 -0.68
CA ALA A 499 -14.05 -24.81 -1.58
C ALA A 499 -15.02 -23.73 -2.11
N THR A 500 -15.45 -22.82 -1.22
CA THR A 500 -16.33 -21.70 -1.58
C THR A 500 -15.65 -20.75 -2.56
N VAL A 501 -14.39 -20.38 -2.31
CA VAL A 501 -13.61 -19.49 -3.18
C VAL A 501 -13.36 -20.14 -4.53
N LYS A 502 -12.95 -21.41 -4.55
CA LYS A 502 -12.74 -22.18 -5.79
C LYS A 502 -14.02 -22.26 -6.63
N ALA A 503 -15.17 -22.50 -6.00
CA ALA A 503 -16.46 -22.50 -6.69
C ALA A 503 -16.79 -21.13 -7.30
N GLY A 504 -16.54 -20.03 -6.56
CA GLY A 504 -16.75 -18.68 -7.08
C GLY A 504 -15.82 -18.31 -8.23
N LEU A 505 -14.53 -18.63 -8.13
CA LEU A 505 -13.55 -18.42 -9.21
C LEU A 505 -13.93 -19.22 -10.48
N ALA A 506 -14.31 -20.49 -10.31
CA ALA A 506 -14.80 -21.33 -11.40
C ALA A 506 -16.07 -20.77 -12.06
N ALA A 507 -17.04 -20.28 -11.27
CA ALA A 507 -18.25 -19.65 -11.78
C ALA A 507 -17.97 -18.35 -12.55
N LEU A 508 -16.87 -17.66 -12.25
CA LEU A 508 -16.44 -16.44 -12.92
C LEU A 508 -15.53 -16.70 -14.14
N GLY A 509 -15.07 -17.96 -14.32
CA GLY A 509 -14.13 -18.35 -15.36
C GLY A 509 -12.74 -17.73 -15.18
N VAL A 510 -12.29 -17.54 -13.93
CA VAL A 510 -10.99 -16.95 -13.59
C VAL A 510 -10.21 -17.82 -12.62
N GLU A 511 -8.90 -17.63 -12.58
CA GLU A 511 -7.98 -18.35 -11.69
C GLU A 511 -7.51 -17.44 -10.54
N ALA A 512 -7.09 -18.05 -9.43
CA ALA A 512 -6.46 -17.30 -8.35
C ALA A 512 -5.11 -16.71 -8.82
N PRO A 513 -4.79 -15.44 -8.51
CA PRO A 513 -3.62 -14.78 -9.07
C PRO A 513 -2.29 -15.26 -8.48
N ASP A 514 -2.30 -15.75 -7.24
CA ASP A 514 -1.13 -16.27 -6.54
C ASP A 514 -1.35 -17.79 -6.44
N GLY A 515 -0.44 -18.61 -6.98
CA GLY A 515 -0.57 -20.08 -7.00
C GLY A 515 -0.69 -20.70 -5.59
N PRO A 516 -0.77 -22.05 -5.45
CA PRO A 516 -1.06 -22.72 -4.17
C PRO A 516 -0.08 -22.38 -3.02
N ALA A 517 1.12 -21.85 -3.31
CA ALA A 517 2.07 -21.37 -2.31
C ALA A 517 1.61 -20.10 -1.54
N GLY A 518 0.70 -19.30 -2.09
CA GLY A 518 0.10 -18.13 -1.43
C GLY A 518 -1.12 -18.46 -0.55
N ALA A 519 -1.56 -19.73 -0.53
CA ALA A 519 -2.73 -20.20 0.22
C ALA A 519 -2.43 -20.51 1.70
N ALA A 520 -1.19 -20.31 2.17
CA ALA A 520 -0.73 -20.73 3.50
C ALA A 520 -1.44 -20.05 4.69
N CYS A 521 -2.37 -19.11 4.47
CA CYS A 521 -3.10 -18.42 5.53
C CYS A 521 -4.62 -18.39 5.29
N LEU A 522 -5.22 -19.58 5.04
CA LEU A 522 -6.67 -19.79 5.02
C LEU A 522 -7.17 -20.61 6.23
N THR A 523 -6.38 -20.70 7.31
CA THR A 523 -6.73 -21.45 8.52
C THR A 523 -8.00 -20.93 9.20
N GLU A 524 -8.64 -21.82 9.95
CA GLU A 524 -10.07 -21.82 10.28
C GLU A 524 -10.55 -20.60 11.10
N SER A 525 -9.66 -19.87 11.77
CA SER A 525 -9.99 -18.79 12.73
C SER A 525 -10.12 -17.36 12.18
N CYS A 526 -10.08 -17.12 10.85
CA CYS A 526 -10.19 -15.78 10.24
C CYS A 526 -11.56 -15.37 9.63
#